data_AF-A0A521NB04-F1
#
_entry.id   AF-A0A521NB04-F1
#
_cell.length_a   1.000
_cell.length_b   1.000
_cell.length_c   1.000
_cell.angle_alpha   90.00
_cell.angle_beta   90.00
_cell.angle_gamma   90.00
#
_symmetry.space_group_name_H-M   'P 1'
#
loop_
_entity.id
_entity.type
_entity.pdbx_description
1 polymer ?
#
loop_
_entity_poly.entity_id
_entity_poly.type
_entity_poly.pdbx_seq_one_letter_code
_entity_poly.pdbx_strand_id
1 'polypeptide(L)'
;MKPVTFLVALLGLTACDAQVESRKAAVPTEQAAPAPAAPLTAAGPAAVVQPDADPNQQWAASVVSVDPLKAQGDRTVKLFGTAGGDPAMNGLYTHVAFFDSPAEGWRVFRIGDVLDYRVLSEAPGRVDLEIDESVMNEASGEIGSRTRRIIVGWAAAADGSVPATVTVTPAQ
;
A
#
# COMPACT_ATOMS: atom_id res chain seq x y z
N MET A 1 35.55 -77.26 38.15
CA MET A 1 35.50 -75.98 38.89
C MET A 1 34.18 -75.29 38.52
N LYS A 2 33.33 -74.98 39.50
CA LYS A 2 32.09 -74.17 39.39
C LYS A 2 32.43 -72.71 39.83
N PRO A 3 31.54 -71.70 39.73
CA PRO A 3 30.51 -71.32 38.73
C PRO A 3 30.53 -69.78 38.43
N VAL A 4 29.39 -69.17 38.00
CA VAL A 4 28.96 -67.72 38.08
C VAL A 4 29.24 -66.86 36.82
N THR A 5 28.38 -66.00 36.22
CA THR A 5 26.95 -65.53 36.30
C THR A 5 26.77 -64.50 35.14
N PHE A 6 25.77 -64.61 34.24
CA PHE A 6 24.49 -63.85 34.16
C PHE A 6 24.55 -62.30 34.13
N LEU A 7 24.05 -61.67 33.04
CA LEU A 7 23.07 -60.55 32.90
C LEU A 7 23.34 -59.75 31.60
N VAL A 8 22.47 -59.80 30.57
CA VAL A 8 21.27 -58.96 30.29
C VAL A 8 21.59 -57.47 30.01
N ALA A 9 21.32 -57.00 28.78
CA ALA A 9 20.32 -55.95 28.48
C ALA A 9 20.32 -55.56 26.98
N LEU A 10 19.25 -55.93 26.27
CA LEU A 10 18.82 -55.26 25.04
C LEU A 10 18.14 -53.94 25.41
N LEU A 11 18.69 -52.82 24.96
CA LEU A 11 18.05 -51.50 24.81
C LEU A 11 18.82 -50.84 23.65
N GLY A 12 18.27 -50.34 22.56
CA GLY A 12 16.93 -49.91 22.21
C GLY A 12 17.15 -48.91 21.07
N LEU A 13 17.07 -49.37 19.82
CA LEU A 13 17.13 -48.57 18.60
C LEU A 13 15.87 -47.70 18.50
N THR A 14 15.82 -46.56 19.19
CA THR A 14 14.82 -45.50 18.95
C THR A 14 15.34 -44.16 19.48
N ALA A 15 16.23 -43.52 18.75
CA ALA A 15 16.68 -42.16 19.05
C ALA A 15 16.62 -41.31 17.78
N CYS A 16 15.42 -41.14 17.21
CA CYS A 16 15.13 -40.10 16.21
C CYS A 16 13.66 -39.60 16.22
N ASP A 17 12.72 -40.22 16.95
CA ASP A 17 11.31 -39.77 16.95
C ASP A 17 10.94 -38.75 18.04
N ALA A 18 11.85 -38.41 18.96
CA ALA A 18 11.56 -37.50 20.07
C ALA A 18 11.53 -36.00 19.72
N GLN A 19 11.69 -35.62 18.45
CA GLN A 19 11.68 -34.21 18.02
C GLN A 19 10.39 -33.76 17.33
N VAL A 20 9.40 -34.65 17.18
CA VAL A 20 8.12 -34.31 16.53
C VAL A 20 7.14 -33.62 17.50
N GLU A 21 7.18 -33.91 18.80
CA GLU A 21 6.23 -33.33 19.77
C GLU A 21 6.55 -31.91 20.22
N SER A 22 7.78 -31.40 20.02
CA SER A 22 8.18 -30.06 20.50
C SER A 22 7.82 -28.90 19.55
N ARG A 23 7.17 -29.16 18.40
CA ARG A 23 6.72 -28.11 17.46
C ARG A 23 5.21 -27.89 17.49
N LYS A 24 4.57 -28.10 18.64
CA LYS A 24 3.28 -27.43 18.89
C LYS A 24 3.56 -25.98 19.25
N ALA A 25 3.98 -25.21 18.26
CA ALA A 25 3.99 -23.76 18.36
C ALA A 25 2.59 -23.35 18.82
N ALA A 26 2.52 -22.62 19.93
CA ALA A 26 1.28 -22.02 20.38
C ALA A 26 0.73 -21.21 19.21
N VAL A 27 -0.36 -21.70 18.61
CA VAL A 27 -1.16 -20.94 17.66
C VAL A 27 -1.53 -19.67 18.41
N PRO A 28 -1.18 -18.47 17.92
CA PRO A 28 -1.64 -17.24 18.52
C PRO A 28 -3.16 -17.36 18.69
N THR A 29 -3.64 -17.27 19.92
CA THR A 29 -5.07 -17.29 20.22
C THR A 29 -5.72 -16.27 19.31
N GLU A 30 -6.56 -16.73 18.39
CA GLU A 30 -7.30 -15.85 17.50
C GLU A 30 -8.10 -14.90 18.38
N GLN A 31 -7.65 -13.65 18.44
CA GLN A 31 -8.33 -12.63 19.22
C GLN A 31 -9.69 -12.44 18.56
N ALA A 32 -10.73 -12.91 19.26
CA ALA A 32 -12.09 -12.81 18.77
C ALA A 32 -12.35 -11.37 18.32
N ALA A 33 -12.84 -11.22 17.09
CA ALA A 33 -13.21 -9.90 16.57
C ALA A 33 -14.12 -9.22 17.59
N PRO A 34 -13.90 -7.92 17.90
CA PRO A 34 -14.75 -7.21 18.84
C PRO A 34 -16.20 -7.36 18.39
N ALA A 35 -17.08 -7.69 19.35
CA ALA A 35 -18.50 -7.83 19.07
C ALA A 35 -19.03 -6.52 18.44
N PRO A 36 -19.96 -6.61 17.47
CA PRO A 36 -20.56 -5.42 16.87
C PRO A 36 -21.11 -4.51 17.95
N ALA A 37 -20.75 -3.22 17.89
CA ALA A 37 -21.31 -2.24 18.80
C ALA A 37 -22.84 -2.19 18.66
N ALA A 38 -23.54 -2.02 19.78
CA ALA A 38 -24.98 -1.82 19.76
C ALA A 38 -25.33 -0.57 18.92
N PRO A 39 -26.45 -0.57 18.18
CA PRO A 39 -26.90 0.60 17.45
C PRO A 39 -27.05 1.83 18.36
N LEU A 40 -26.71 3.01 17.84
CA LEU A 40 -26.81 4.27 18.58
C LEU A 40 -28.27 4.71 18.72
N THR A 41 -28.60 5.33 19.85
CA THR A 41 -29.89 5.99 20.08
C THR A 41 -29.73 7.50 19.88
N ALA A 42 -30.67 8.14 19.18
CA ALA A 42 -30.65 9.58 18.96
C ALA A 42 -30.72 10.36 20.29
N ALA A 43 -29.84 11.34 20.46
CA ALA A 43 -29.74 12.17 21.67
C ALA A 43 -30.44 13.54 21.54
N GLY A 44 -31.15 13.80 20.44
CA GLY A 44 -31.84 15.07 20.20
C GLY A 44 -32.37 15.22 18.77
N PRO A 45 -32.93 16.40 18.43
CA PRO A 45 -33.39 16.71 17.08
C PRO A 45 -32.24 16.69 16.05
N ALA A 46 -32.54 16.27 14.82
CA ALA A 46 -31.58 16.29 13.73
C ALA A 46 -31.34 17.73 13.22
N ALA A 47 -30.08 18.07 12.95
CA ALA A 47 -29.73 19.29 12.23
C ALA A 47 -29.82 19.06 10.71
N VAL A 48 -30.35 20.04 9.98
CA VAL A 48 -30.34 20.04 8.51
C VAL A 48 -29.05 20.73 8.04
N VAL A 49 -28.27 20.04 7.21
CA VAL A 49 -27.04 20.56 6.59
C VAL A 49 -27.28 20.67 5.08
N GLN A 50 -26.85 21.78 4.48
CA GLN A 50 -26.94 22.02 3.04
C GLN A 50 -25.64 21.58 2.35
N PRO A 51 -25.68 21.24 1.05
CA PRO A 51 -24.47 21.00 0.27
C PRO A 51 -23.51 22.19 0.33
N ASP A 52 -22.21 21.90 0.30
CA ASP A 52 -21.20 22.94 0.16
C ASP A 52 -21.34 23.63 -1.21
N ALA A 53 -21.21 24.95 -1.23
CA ALA A 53 -21.32 25.77 -2.44
C ALA A 53 -19.97 25.99 -3.13
N ASP A 54 -18.85 25.67 -2.48
CA ASP A 54 -17.53 25.78 -3.09
C ASP A 54 -17.32 24.62 -4.09
N PRO A 55 -17.25 24.92 -5.41
CA PRO A 55 -17.04 23.87 -6.41
C PRO A 55 -15.71 23.13 -6.21
N ASN A 56 -14.72 23.73 -5.56
CA ASN A 56 -13.46 23.05 -5.28
C ASN A 56 -13.64 21.91 -4.28
N GLN A 57 -14.58 22.01 -3.34
CA GLN A 57 -14.87 20.92 -2.41
C GLN A 57 -15.53 19.73 -3.11
N GLN A 58 -16.37 19.99 -4.11
CA GLN A 58 -16.93 18.93 -4.96
C GLN A 58 -15.83 18.17 -5.71
N TRP A 59 -14.85 18.88 -6.28
CA TRP A 59 -13.73 18.23 -6.97
C TRP A 59 -12.79 17.53 -5.99
N ALA A 60 -12.54 18.13 -4.81
CA ALA A 60 -11.70 17.55 -3.77
C ALA A 60 -12.27 16.23 -3.22
N ALA A 61 -13.59 16.05 -3.25
CA ALA A 61 -14.24 14.79 -2.88
C ALA A 61 -13.84 13.60 -3.77
N SER A 62 -13.27 13.85 -4.96
CA SER A 62 -12.70 12.78 -5.80
C SER A 62 -11.35 12.26 -5.30
N VAL A 63 -10.66 12.98 -4.41
CA VAL A 63 -9.37 12.56 -3.87
C VAL A 63 -9.59 11.44 -2.86
N VAL A 64 -9.03 10.26 -3.13
CA VAL A 64 -9.21 9.05 -2.31
C VAL A 64 -7.92 8.57 -1.64
N SER A 65 -6.76 9.07 -2.08
CA SER A 65 -5.47 8.82 -1.44
C SER A 65 -4.60 10.07 -1.46
N VAL A 66 -3.81 10.27 -0.40
CA VAL A 66 -2.81 11.34 -0.28
C VAL A 66 -1.63 10.82 0.53
N ASP A 67 -0.45 10.76 -0.08
CA ASP A 67 0.80 10.33 0.56
C ASP A 67 1.85 11.44 0.47
N PRO A 68 2.14 12.15 1.56
CA PRO A 68 3.23 13.12 1.61
C PRO A 68 4.58 12.42 1.46
N LEU A 69 5.41 12.87 0.50
CA LEU A 69 6.78 12.38 0.31
C LEU A 69 7.72 13.19 1.21
N LYS A 70 8.33 12.52 2.19
CA LYS A 70 9.08 13.15 3.28
C LYS A 70 10.58 13.26 2.99
N ALA A 71 11.10 12.49 2.04
CA ALA A 71 12.53 12.48 1.71
C ALA A 71 12.91 13.43 0.56
N GLN A 72 12.21 14.56 0.42
CA GLN A 72 12.35 15.48 -0.72
C GLN A 72 13.06 16.81 -0.39
N GLY A 73 13.78 16.84 0.74
CA GLY A 73 14.43 18.06 1.25
C GLY A 73 13.39 19.10 1.66
N ASP A 74 13.63 20.37 1.30
CA ASP A 74 12.73 21.48 1.64
C ASP A 74 11.47 21.56 0.74
N ARG A 75 11.32 20.64 -0.22
CA ARG A 75 10.18 20.62 -1.13
C ARG A 75 8.99 19.89 -0.53
N THR A 76 7.83 20.51 -0.59
CA THR A 76 6.56 19.83 -0.31
C THR A 76 6.10 19.08 -1.55
N VAL A 77 6.28 17.75 -1.52
CA VAL A 77 5.85 16.83 -2.58
C VAL A 77 4.87 15.83 -2.01
N LYS A 78 3.85 15.45 -2.79
CA LYS A 78 2.94 14.37 -2.42
C LYS A 78 2.58 13.52 -3.62
N LEU A 79 2.24 12.26 -3.36
CA LEU A 79 1.39 11.49 -4.25
C LEU A 79 -0.06 11.70 -3.85
N PHE A 80 -0.95 11.68 -4.81
CA PHE A 80 -2.38 11.62 -4.53
C PHE A 80 -3.12 10.93 -5.68
N GLY A 81 -4.23 10.29 -5.32
CA GLY A 81 -5.09 9.59 -6.26
C GLY A 81 -6.47 10.22 -6.32
N THR A 82 -7.01 10.40 -7.53
CA THR A 82 -8.42 10.76 -7.72
C THR A 82 -9.19 9.57 -8.28
N ALA A 83 -10.37 9.33 -7.73
CA ALA A 83 -11.33 8.39 -8.28
C ALA A 83 -12.01 9.03 -9.50
N GLY A 84 -11.84 8.43 -10.66
CA GLY A 84 -12.44 8.95 -11.90
C GLY A 84 -12.40 8.03 -13.11
N GLY A 85 -11.70 6.90 -13.04
CA GLY A 85 -11.74 5.86 -14.07
C GLY A 85 -12.79 4.79 -13.77
N ASP A 86 -12.77 3.70 -14.54
CA ASP A 86 -13.58 2.50 -14.28
C ASP A 86 -12.89 1.69 -13.17
N PRO A 87 -13.45 1.56 -11.96
CA PRO A 87 -12.81 0.83 -10.87
C PRO A 87 -12.43 -0.61 -11.20
N ALA A 88 -13.08 -1.26 -12.18
CA ALA A 88 -12.73 -2.61 -12.64
C ALA A 88 -11.53 -2.63 -13.59
N MET A 89 -11.26 -1.53 -14.29
CA MET A 89 -10.25 -1.38 -15.35
C MET A 89 -9.23 -0.29 -15.05
N ASN A 90 -8.83 -0.20 -13.78
CA ASN A 90 -8.07 0.91 -13.20
C ASN A 90 -8.94 2.16 -13.06
N GLY A 91 -9.01 2.68 -11.83
CA GLY A 91 -9.89 3.79 -11.48
C GLY A 91 -9.20 4.90 -10.71
N LEU A 92 -7.95 4.64 -10.29
CA LEU A 92 -7.14 5.55 -9.50
C LEU A 92 -6.20 6.32 -10.43
N TYR A 93 -6.61 7.54 -10.78
CA TYR A 93 -5.73 8.46 -11.47
C TYR A 93 -4.67 8.93 -10.48
N THR A 94 -3.47 8.38 -10.61
CA THR A 94 -2.38 8.62 -9.67
C THR A 94 -1.53 9.79 -10.15
N HIS A 95 -1.22 10.71 -9.25
CA HIS A 95 -0.50 11.93 -9.53
C HIS A 95 0.66 12.14 -8.56
N VAL A 96 1.68 12.85 -9.03
CA VAL A 96 2.68 13.49 -8.16
C VAL A 96 2.47 15.01 -8.23
N ALA A 97 2.52 15.66 -7.07
CA ALA A 97 2.25 17.08 -6.91
C ALA A 97 3.40 17.77 -6.18
N PHE A 98 3.80 18.93 -6.70
CA PHE A 98 4.83 19.79 -6.14
C PHE A 98 4.19 21.12 -5.74
N PHE A 99 4.30 21.51 -4.47
CA PHE A 99 3.90 22.85 -4.08
C PHE A 99 4.96 23.84 -4.55
N ASP A 100 4.52 24.88 -5.25
CA ASP A 100 5.38 25.96 -5.72
C ASP A 100 5.38 27.11 -4.70
N SER A 101 4.24 27.79 -4.58
CA SER A 101 4.05 28.87 -3.60
C SER A 101 2.56 29.10 -3.36
N PRO A 102 2.17 29.91 -2.36
CA PRO A 102 0.76 30.29 -2.18
C PRO A 102 0.15 31.02 -3.38
N ALA A 103 0.96 31.69 -4.20
CA ALA A 103 0.50 32.42 -5.38
C ALA A 103 0.33 31.50 -6.59
N GLU A 104 1.27 30.58 -6.80
CA GLU A 104 1.30 29.69 -7.98
C GLU A 104 0.60 28.34 -7.73
N GLY A 105 0.43 27.95 -6.46
CA GLY A 105 -0.25 26.72 -6.06
C GLY A 105 0.59 25.46 -6.28
N TRP A 106 -0.05 24.41 -6.83
CA TRP A 106 0.55 23.09 -7.04
C TRP A 106 0.81 22.83 -8.52
N ARG A 107 2.00 22.33 -8.85
CA ARG A 107 2.27 21.71 -10.15
C ARG A 107 2.03 20.22 -10.07
N VAL A 108 1.15 19.71 -10.92
CA VAL A 108 0.62 18.34 -10.86
C VAL A 108 0.98 17.58 -12.13
N PHE A 109 1.42 16.33 -11.97
CA PHE A 109 1.67 15.42 -13.08
C PHE A 109 0.93 14.11 -12.84
N ARG A 110 0.12 13.66 -13.80
CA ARG A 110 -0.49 12.33 -13.77
C ARG A 110 0.57 11.29 -14.16
N ILE A 111 0.80 10.32 -13.29
CA ILE A 111 1.82 9.27 -13.47
C ILE A 111 1.24 7.91 -13.83
N GLY A 112 -0.09 7.74 -13.72
CA GLY A 112 -0.73 6.51 -14.11
C GLY A 112 -2.24 6.49 -13.92
N ASP A 113 -2.78 5.35 -14.32
CA ASP A 113 -4.14 4.88 -14.05
C ASP A 113 -3.98 3.46 -13.53
N VAL A 114 -4.25 3.24 -12.25
CA VAL A 114 -3.98 1.97 -11.57
C VAL A 114 -5.14 1.60 -10.66
N LEU A 115 -5.10 0.41 -10.08
CA LEU A 115 -6.02 0.03 -9.00
C LEU A 115 -5.54 0.62 -7.68
N ASP A 116 -4.24 0.45 -7.41
CA ASP A 116 -3.59 0.93 -6.19
C ASP A 116 -2.09 1.13 -6.42
N TYR A 117 -1.44 1.83 -5.50
CA TYR A 117 0.02 1.95 -5.46
C TYR A 117 0.55 1.85 -4.03
N ARG A 118 1.81 1.44 -3.92
CA ARG A 118 2.56 1.42 -2.66
C ARG A 118 3.90 2.09 -2.85
N VAL A 119 4.22 3.05 -1.97
CA VAL A 119 5.55 3.64 -1.90
C VAL A 119 6.54 2.61 -1.37
N LEU A 120 7.55 2.27 -2.18
CA LEU A 120 8.61 1.34 -1.80
C LEU A 120 9.79 2.08 -1.19
N SER A 121 10.20 3.18 -1.79
CA SER A 121 11.30 4.01 -1.29
C SER A 121 11.19 5.46 -1.79
N GLU A 122 11.81 6.37 -1.06
CA GLU A 122 11.90 7.78 -1.43
C GLU A 122 13.34 8.26 -1.29
N ALA A 123 13.77 9.10 -2.23
CA ALA A 123 15.03 9.83 -2.17
C ALA A 123 14.85 11.22 -2.81
N PRO A 124 15.75 12.18 -2.58
CA PRO A 124 15.66 13.48 -3.24
C PRO A 124 15.56 13.33 -4.77
N GLY A 125 14.47 13.83 -5.35
CA GLY A 125 14.27 13.77 -6.80
C GLY A 125 13.65 12.46 -7.30
N ARG A 126 13.19 11.58 -6.40
CA ARG A 126 12.78 10.22 -6.77
C ARG A 126 11.80 9.59 -5.78
N VAL A 127 10.85 8.83 -6.31
CA VAL A 127 10.07 7.85 -5.56
C VAL A 127 9.96 6.56 -6.36
N ASP A 128 10.17 5.43 -5.69
CA ASP A 128 10.00 4.10 -6.26
C ASP A 128 8.65 3.54 -5.78
N LEU A 129 7.84 3.06 -6.72
CA LEU A 129 6.48 2.59 -6.47
C LEU A 129 6.31 1.15 -6.94
N GLU A 130 5.53 0.40 -6.20
CA GLU A 130 4.83 -0.79 -6.68
C GLU A 130 3.40 -0.38 -7.04
N ILE A 131 2.87 -0.92 -8.13
CA ILE A 131 1.56 -0.58 -8.64
C ILE A 131 0.84 -1.84 -9.10
N ASP A 132 -0.43 -1.92 -8.73
CA ASP A 132 -1.34 -2.98 -9.11
C ASP A 132 -2.31 -2.46 -10.17
N GLU A 133 -2.47 -3.19 -11.26
CA GLU A 133 -3.32 -2.78 -12.37
C GLU A 133 -4.11 -3.94 -12.97
N SER A 134 -5.33 -3.64 -13.39
CA SER A 134 -6.11 -4.48 -14.28
C SER A 134 -5.59 -4.36 -15.70
N VAL A 135 -5.47 -5.48 -16.39
CA VAL A 135 -5.03 -5.56 -17.78
C VAL A 135 -6.02 -6.41 -18.58
N MET A 136 -6.53 -5.86 -19.67
CA MET A 136 -7.40 -6.57 -20.59
C MET A 136 -6.57 -7.50 -21.48
N ASN A 137 -6.91 -8.78 -21.50
CA ASN A 137 -6.42 -9.69 -22.54
C ASN A 137 -7.29 -9.50 -23.78
N GLU A 138 -6.79 -8.82 -24.82
CA GLU A 138 -7.56 -8.56 -26.04
C GLU A 138 -7.97 -9.83 -26.80
N ALA A 139 -7.24 -10.94 -26.62
CA ALA A 139 -7.53 -12.19 -27.32
C ALA A 139 -8.64 -13.01 -26.63
N SER A 140 -8.68 -13.04 -25.29
CA SER A 140 -9.71 -13.77 -24.54
C SER A 140 -10.86 -12.91 -24.05
N GLY A 141 -10.69 -11.58 -23.99
CA GLY A 141 -11.63 -10.65 -23.37
C GLY A 141 -11.65 -10.72 -21.84
N GLU A 142 -10.72 -11.48 -21.24
CA GLU A 142 -10.62 -11.62 -19.79
C GLU A 142 -9.81 -10.47 -19.18
N ILE A 143 -10.25 -10.00 -18.02
CA ILE A 143 -9.52 -9.03 -17.21
C ILE A 143 -8.58 -9.81 -16.29
N GLY A 144 -7.28 -9.63 -16.50
CA GLY A 144 -6.24 -10.10 -15.60
C GLY A 144 -5.73 -8.99 -14.68
N SER A 145 -4.81 -9.35 -13.79
CA SER A 145 -4.12 -8.40 -12.92
C SER A 145 -2.62 -8.50 -13.11
N ARG A 146 -1.93 -7.38 -12.94
CA ARG A 146 -0.47 -7.31 -12.95
C ARG A 146 0.01 -6.38 -11.84
N THR A 147 1.04 -6.82 -11.13
CA THR A 147 1.85 -5.95 -10.26
C THR A 147 3.12 -5.59 -11.02
N ARG A 148 3.49 -4.31 -11.03
CA ARG A 148 4.79 -3.85 -11.58
C ARG A 148 5.42 -2.80 -10.70
N ARG A 149 6.72 -2.55 -10.90
CA ARG A 149 7.45 -1.48 -10.22
C ARG A 149 7.79 -0.36 -11.19
N ILE A 150 7.75 0.86 -10.69
CA ILE A 150 8.16 2.05 -11.43
C ILE A 150 9.00 2.97 -10.56
N ILE A 151 9.79 3.80 -11.22
CA ILE A 151 10.52 4.91 -10.65
C ILE A 151 9.90 6.18 -11.22
N VAL A 152 9.41 7.05 -10.33
CA VAL A 152 9.04 8.42 -10.68
C VAL A 152 10.20 9.32 -10.29
N GLY A 153 10.81 9.95 -11.29
CA GLY A 153 12.02 10.77 -11.12
C GLY A 153 11.82 12.19 -11.61
N TRP A 154 12.54 13.13 -11.01
CA TRP A 154 12.59 14.52 -11.43
C TRP A 154 13.92 15.18 -11.08
N ALA A 155 14.33 16.15 -11.89
CA ALA A 155 15.50 16.96 -11.58
C ALA A 155 15.15 18.00 -10.51
N ALA A 156 15.99 18.10 -9.47
CA ALA A 156 15.97 19.25 -8.59
C ALA A 156 16.50 20.47 -9.34
N ALA A 157 15.66 21.48 -9.57
CA ALA A 157 16.13 22.73 -10.14
C ALA A 157 17.03 23.47 -9.12
N ALA A 158 18.16 23.99 -9.61
CA ALA A 158 19.16 24.68 -8.78
C ALA A 158 18.67 26.01 -8.20
N ASP A 159 17.69 26.63 -8.87
CA ASP A 159 17.02 27.86 -8.45
C ASP A 159 15.86 27.61 -7.46
N GLY A 160 15.64 26.36 -7.05
CA GLY A 160 14.55 25.99 -6.15
C GLY A 160 13.19 25.86 -6.83
N SER A 161 13.07 26.14 -8.13
CA SER A 161 11.81 26.01 -8.86
C SER A 161 11.27 24.56 -8.81
N VAL A 162 9.94 24.45 -8.95
CA VAL A 162 9.30 23.13 -9.08
C VAL A 162 9.66 22.52 -10.44
N PRO A 163 9.82 21.18 -10.53
CA PRO A 163 10.24 20.54 -11.76
C PRO A 163 9.37 20.91 -12.96
N ALA A 164 9.99 21.08 -14.13
CA ALA A 164 9.25 21.29 -15.38
C ALA A 164 8.70 19.96 -15.94
N THR A 165 9.34 18.84 -15.61
CA THR A 165 8.99 17.51 -16.08
C THR A 165 9.21 16.47 -14.98
N VAL A 166 8.52 15.34 -15.11
CA VAL A 166 8.76 14.11 -14.36
C VAL A 166 8.97 12.96 -15.35
N THR A 167 9.77 11.98 -14.98
CA THR A 167 9.98 10.74 -15.74
C THR A 167 9.33 9.58 -15.01
N VAL A 168 8.67 8.68 -15.73
CA VAL A 168 8.15 7.41 -15.20
C VAL A 168 8.90 6.28 -15.90
N THR A 169 9.67 5.51 -15.15
CA THR A 169 10.55 4.44 -15.69
C THR A 169 10.15 3.09 -15.10
N PRO A 170 9.91 2.04 -15.91
CA PRO A 170 9.71 0.68 -15.40
C PRO A 170 10.92 0.18 -14.59
N ALA A 171 10.67 -0.60 -13.53
CA ALA A 171 11.67 -1.16 -12.64
C ALA A 171 11.36 -2.63 -12.31
N GLN A 172 12.35 -3.37 -11.77
CA GLN A 172 12.23 -4.76 -11.33
C GLN A 172 12.61 -4.90 -9.86
#